data_AF-A0A0G0MQ29-F1
#
_entry.id   AF-A0A0G0MQ29-F1
#
_cell.length_a   1.000
_cell.length_b   1.000
_cell.length_c   1.000
_cell.angle_alpha   90.00
_cell.angle_beta   90.00
_cell.angle_gamma   90.00
#
_symmetry.space_group_name_H-M   'P 1'
#
loop_
_entity.id
_entity.type
_entity.pdbx_description
1 polymer ?
#
loop_
_entity_poly.entity_id
_entity_poly.type
_entity_poly.pdbx_seq_one_letter_code
_entity_poly.pdbx_strand_id
1 'polypeptide(L)'
;MQLFHERFNLPAPKLQNPLDRQKLRLSFRNERHLHKRKCDLTGKDIISTYPAGTLFPVYQKEAWWSDAWDPLAFGVDFDFKKTFTENFKILQNKTPRMALNAQNVTNSDYANYCCDAKNCYIVYGSIVVEDCYYGSPYYSKDCVDNTILRHSELCYECIDSEKLYNCDWLQDSENCRDCKYGYDLKNCHDCVFCVGIRGASYHIFNKPYSKEEYLVRIKNMDLKKPSSLDFNNFEMLKMRMPRQFMIGAHNENVVGNYLFHCKNVFESFNAERCEDCAYLGQVMDCKDCQDVNYMENSELCYDSFGFYNNYMVWFCNTAGNGKFMQYCEFCANSKYLFGCISVKNNEYCIFNKKYSQLEFEKLQAKIIDHMKETGEYGNYLDKSLVLFKYEDTAANDYFRK
;
A
#
# COMPACT_ATOMS: atom_id res chain seq x y z
N MET A 1 5.48 19.96 -8.90
CA MET A 1 5.26 19.16 -10.12
C MET A 1 5.94 19.70 -11.36
N GLN A 2 5.56 20.83 -11.98
CA GLN A 2 6.31 21.33 -13.16
C GLN A 2 7.84 21.44 -12.90
N LEU A 3 8.22 22.08 -11.79
CA LEU A 3 9.62 22.18 -11.34
C LEU A 3 10.31 20.82 -11.13
N PHE A 4 9.56 19.74 -10.87
CA PHE A 4 10.11 18.39 -10.70
C PHE A 4 10.50 17.76 -12.04
N HIS A 5 9.63 17.88 -13.05
CA HIS A 5 9.93 17.45 -14.42
C HIS A 5 11.12 18.20 -15.01
N GLU A 6 11.17 19.52 -14.79
CA GLU A 6 12.27 20.39 -15.21
C GLU A 6 13.58 20.03 -14.50
N ARG A 7 13.55 19.77 -13.17
CA ARG A 7 14.73 19.38 -12.37
C ARG A 7 15.41 18.09 -12.86
N PHE A 8 14.67 17.18 -13.49
CA PHE A 8 15.19 15.87 -13.95
C PHE A 8 15.13 15.65 -15.46
N ASN A 9 14.72 16.65 -16.24
CA ASN A 9 14.55 16.55 -17.69
C ASN A 9 13.63 15.39 -18.11
N LEU A 10 12.44 15.33 -17.51
CA LEU A 10 11.46 14.26 -17.73
C LEU A 10 10.23 14.77 -18.46
N PRO A 11 9.64 13.98 -19.36
CA PRO A 11 8.35 14.30 -19.96
C PRO A 11 7.23 14.33 -18.90
N ALA A 12 6.23 15.18 -19.16
CA ALA A 12 4.97 15.20 -18.42
C ALA A 12 4.09 13.98 -18.76
N PRO A 13 3.11 13.61 -17.91
CA PRO A 13 2.25 12.46 -18.16
C PRO A 13 1.42 12.61 -19.43
N LYS A 14 1.44 11.59 -20.30
CA LYS A 14 0.48 11.50 -21.40
C LYS A 14 -0.96 11.32 -20.88
N LEU A 15 -1.13 10.54 -19.81
CA LEU A 15 -2.38 10.43 -19.05
C LEU A 15 -2.48 11.57 -18.04
N GLN A 16 -3.03 12.69 -18.48
CA GLN A 16 -3.15 13.92 -17.68
C GLN A 16 -4.00 13.74 -16.42
N ASN A 17 -5.09 12.97 -16.50
CA ASN A 17 -5.98 12.69 -15.37
C ASN A 17 -5.31 11.75 -14.34
N PRO A 18 -5.13 12.17 -13.07
CA PRO A 18 -4.55 11.34 -12.01
C PRO A 18 -5.30 10.04 -11.75
N LEU A 19 -6.64 10.06 -11.85
CA LEU A 19 -7.47 8.87 -11.62
C LEU A 19 -7.28 7.83 -12.73
N ASP A 20 -7.08 8.26 -13.98
CA ASP A 20 -6.77 7.34 -15.09
C ASP A 20 -5.39 6.71 -14.93
N ARG A 21 -4.39 7.47 -14.41
CA ARG A 21 -3.10 6.90 -14.05
C ARG A 21 -3.22 5.90 -12.91
N GLN A 22 -3.94 6.24 -11.83
CA GLN A 22 -4.18 5.31 -10.70
C GLN A 22 -4.86 4.03 -11.16
N LYS A 23 -5.91 4.14 -11.97
CA LYS A 23 -6.63 3.00 -12.55
C LYS A 23 -5.72 2.12 -13.42
N LEU A 24 -4.83 2.71 -14.22
CA LEU A 24 -3.84 1.93 -14.98
C LEU A 24 -2.91 1.15 -14.05
N ARG A 25 -2.35 1.78 -13.03
CA ARG A 25 -1.33 1.18 -12.15
C ARG A 25 -1.92 0.08 -11.25
N LEU A 26 -3.12 0.31 -10.72
CA LEU A 26 -3.88 -0.70 -9.97
C LEU A 26 -4.28 -1.92 -10.83
N SER A 27 -4.38 -1.77 -12.16
CA SER A 27 -4.71 -2.90 -13.05
C SER A 27 -3.58 -3.94 -13.18
N PHE A 28 -2.35 -3.61 -12.77
CA PHE A 28 -1.24 -4.55 -12.71
C PHE A 28 -1.21 -5.37 -11.40
N ARG A 29 -2.14 -5.16 -10.46
CA ARG A 29 -2.16 -5.82 -9.15
C ARG A 29 -3.44 -6.64 -8.97
N ASN A 30 -3.28 -7.95 -8.81
CA ASN A 30 -4.32 -8.85 -8.32
C ASN A 30 -4.01 -9.20 -6.86
N GLU A 31 -4.83 -8.66 -5.96
CA GLU A 31 -4.72 -8.95 -4.53
C GLU A 31 -5.45 -10.24 -4.15
N ARG A 32 -6.72 -10.36 -4.59
CA ARG A 32 -7.74 -11.23 -3.96
C ARG A 32 -8.11 -12.47 -4.77
N HIS A 33 -7.82 -12.52 -6.07
CA HIS A 33 -8.26 -13.60 -6.96
C HIS A 33 -7.17 -14.67 -7.06
N LEU A 34 -7.37 -15.77 -6.35
CA LEU A 34 -6.36 -16.81 -6.18
C LEU A 34 -6.77 -18.13 -6.84
N HIS A 35 -5.78 -18.83 -7.40
CA HIS A 35 -5.94 -20.05 -8.18
C HIS A 35 -5.09 -21.18 -7.60
N LYS A 36 -5.61 -22.42 -7.65
CA LYS A 36 -4.82 -23.63 -7.44
C LYS A 36 -4.07 -23.98 -8.74
N ARG A 37 -2.76 -24.21 -8.66
CA ARG A 37 -1.93 -24.67 -9.78
C ARG A 37 -0.77 -25.52 -9.26
N LYS A 38 0.07 -26.02 -10.17
CA LYS A 38 1.40 -26.54 -9.82
C LYS A 38 2.46 -25.45 -9.91
N CYS A 39 3.47 -25.56 -9.05
CA CYS A 39 4.71 -24.81 -9.15
C CYS A 39 5.54 -25.37 -10.31
N ASP A 40 5.90 -24.53 -11.27
CA ASP A 40 6.54 -24.98 -12.51
C ASP A 40 8.01 -25.42 -12.32
N LEU A 41 8.63 -25.12 -11.17
CA LEU A 41 9.97 -25.62 -10.81
C LEU A 41 9.94 -26.92 -9.99
N THR A 42 8.91 -27.14 -9.16
CA THR A 42 8.89 -28.21 -8.14
C THR A 42 7.79 -29.26 -8.33
N GLY A 43 6.78 -29.00 -9.17
CA GLY A 43 5.62 -29.85 -9.38
C GLY A 43 4.62 -29.91 -8.21
N LYS A 44 4.93 -29.26 -7.08
CA LYS A 44 4.05 -29.19 -5.90
C LYS A 44 2.78 -28.39 -6.22
N ASP A 45 1.67 -28.76 -5.59
CA ASP A 45 0.42 -27.99 -5.65
C ASP A 45 0.52 -26.74 -4.77
N ILE A 46 0.11 -25.60 -5.31
CA ILE A 46 0.29 -24.26 -4.74
C ILE A 46 -0.93 -23.37 -4.99
N ILE A 47 -1.03 -22.31 -4.20
CA ILE A 47 -1.90 -21.16 -4.47
C ILE A 47 -1.11 -20.09 -5.23
N SER A 48 -1.75 -19.39 -6.16
CA SER A 48 -1.14 -18.28 -6.90
C SER A 48 -2.16 -17.25 -7.41
N THR A 49 -1.72 -16.00 -7.60
CA THR A 49 -2.45 -14.98 -8.37
C THR A 49 -2.57 -15.28 -9.87
N TYR A 50 -1.79 -16.25 -10.38
CA TYR A 50 -1.75 -16.61 -11.80
C TYR A 50 -2.44 -17.95 -12.09
N PRO A 51 -3.45 -18.01 -12.96
CA PRO A 51 -4.13 -19.26 -13.30
C PRO A 51 -3.22 -20.23 -14.07
N ALA A 52 -3.59 -21.52 -14.03
CA ALA A 52 -2.96 -22.54 -14.87
C ALA A 52 -3.10 -22.18 -16.36
N GLY A 53 -2.07 -22.47 -17.16
CA GLY A 53 -2.03 -22.13 -18.59
C GLY A 53 -1.54 -20.70 -18.91
N THR A 54 -1.08 -19.93 -17.92
CA THR A 54 -0.29 -18.71 -18.20
C THR A 54 1.01 -19.04 -18.94
N LEU A 55 1.54 -18.10 -19.72
CA LEU A 55 2.67 -18.32 -20.62
C LEU A 55 4.02 -18.49 -19.92
N PHE A 56 4.20 -17.84 -18.77
CA PHE A 56 5.44 -17.85 -17.98
C PHE A 56 5.42 -18.90 -16.86
N PRO A 57 6.60 -19.38 -16.41
CA PRO A 57 6.70 -20.22 -15.22
C PRO A 57 6.28 -19.46 -13.94
N VAL A 58 5.68 -20.16 -12.98
CA VAL A 58 5.27 -19.62 -11.68
C VAL A 58 5.81 -20.49 -10.55
N TYR A 59 6.57 -19.87 -9.65
CA TYR A 59 7.32 -20.53 -8.59
C TYR A 59 6.78 -20.17 -7.21
N GLN A 60 6.64 -21.18 -6.35
CA GLN A 60 6.39 -20.95 -4.92
C GLN A 60 7.53 -20.15 -4.27
N LYS A 61 7.26 -19.52 -3.12
CA LYS A 61 8.21 -18.66 -2.40
C LYS A 61 9.58 -19.31 -2.18
N GLU A 62 9.63 -20.56 -1.73
CA GLU A 62 10.88 -21.27 -1.42
C GLU A 62 11.68 -21.52 -2.69
N ALA A 63 11.02 -21.94 -3.77
CA ALA A 63 11.63 -22.14 -5.08
C ALA A 63 12.14 -20.81 -5.66
N TRP A 64 11.35 -19.75 -5.54
CA TRP A 64 11.69 -18.42 -6.01
C TRP A 64 12.96 -17.87 -5.37
N TRP A 65 13.09 -17.97 -4.05
CA TRP A 65 14.24 -17.46 -3.30
C TRP A 65 15.45 -18.39 -3.27
N SER A 66 15.30 -19.64 -3.70
CA SER A 66 16.42 -20.59 -3.84
C SER A 66 17.35 -20.30 -5.03
N ASP A 67 18.52 -20.94 -5.01
CA ASP A 67 19.50 -20.98 -6.11
C ASP A 67 19.14 -22.00 -7.21
N ALA A 68 17.95 -22.62 -7.16
CA ALA A 68 17.52 -23.62 -8.13
C ALA A 68 17.17 -23.05 -9.52
N TRP A 69 17.24 -21.72 -9.69
CA TRP A 69 17.08 -21.04 -10.97
C TRP A 69 17.86 -19.72 -11.00
N ASP A 70 18.48 -19.42 -12.14
CA ASP A 70 19.17 -18.15 -12.40
C ASP A 70 18.28 -17.22 -13.24
N PRO A 71 17.96 -16.00 -12.79
CA PRO A 71 17.23 -15.03 -13.61
C PRO A 71 18.00 -14.56 -14.85
N LEU A 72 19.34 -14.58 -14.83
CA LEU A 72 20.17 -14.13 -15.96
C LEU A 72 20.12 -15.10 -17.14
N ALA A 73 19.82 -16.38 -16.90
CA ALA A 73 19.58 -17.38 -17.95
C ALA A 73 18.37 -17.01 -18.86
N PHE A 74 17.50 -16.11 -18.41
CA PHE A 74 16.37 -15.60 -19.21
C PHE A 74 16.72 -14.32 -19.99
N GLY A 75 17.96 -13.83 -19.93
CA GLY A 75 18.42 -12.62 -20.61
C GLY A 75 18.09 -12.57 -22.11
N VAL A 76 17.81 -11.38 -22.63
CA VAL A 76 17.65 -11.10 -24.07
C VAL A 76 18.35 -9.79 -24.45
N ASP A 77 18.82 -9.72 -25.69
CA ASP A 77 19.24 -8.44 -26.29
C ASP A 77 18.01 -7.67 -26.79
N PHE A 78 18.07 -6.34 -26.70
CA PHE A 78 16.98 -5.45 -27.13
C PHE A 78 16.94 -5.32 -28.65
N ASP A 79 15.79 -5.65 -29.27
CA ASP A 79 15.56 -5.47 -30.70
C ASP A 79 15.04 -4.06 -31.00
N PHE A 80 15.89 -3.23 -31.60
CA PHE A 80 15.55 -1.87 -32.04
C PHE A 80 14.56 -1.81 -33.23
N LYS A 81 14.17 -2.95 -33.83
CA LYS A 81 13.04 -3.01 -34.78
C LYS A 81 11.67 -3.07 -34.10
N LYS A 82 11.66 -3.16 -32.77
CA LYS A 82 10.48 -3.34 -31.93
C LYS A 82 10.31 -2.18 -30.96
N THR A 83 9.09 -1.97 -30.48
CA THR A 83 8.84 -1.04 -29.38
C THR A 83 9.44 -1.58 -28.08
N PHE A 84 9.59 -0.73 -27.07
CA PHE A 84 9.98 -1.20 -25.73
C PHE A 84 8.93 -2.18 -25.19
N THR A 85 7.65 -1.87 -25.37
CA THR A 85 6.51 -2.70 -24.96
C THR A 85 6.55 -4.10 -25.60
N GLU A 86 6.88 -4.22 -26.89
CA GLU A 86 7.03 -5.50 -27.57
C GLU A 86 8.21 -6.33 -27.02
N ASN A 87 9.38 -5.71 -26.87
CA ASN A 87 10.55 -6.35 -26.26
C ASN A 87 10.20 -6.83 -24.83
N PHE A 88 9.54 -5.98 -24.05
CA PHE A 88 9.17 -6.25 -22.67
C PHE A 88 8.18 -7.41 -22.59
N LYS A 89 7.16 -7.46 -23.46
CA LYS A 89 6.20 -8.57 -23.51
C LYS A 89 6.86 -9.92 -23.81
N ILE A 90 7.86 -9.94 -24.70
CA ILE A 90 8.62 -11.17 -25.02
C ILE A 90 9.34 -11.70 -23.76
N LEU A 91 9.99 -10.83 -22.99
CA LEU A 91 10.63 -11.20 -21.72
C LEU A 91 9.59 -11.58 -20.65
N GLN A 92 8.51 -10.81 -20.53
CA GLN A 92 7.42 -10.98 -19.58
C GLN A 92 6.73 -12.34 -19.69
N ASN A 93 6.60 -12.85 -20.93
CA ASN A 93 5.93 -14.12 -21.24
C ASN A 93 6.80 -15.36 -21.00
N LYS A 94 8.13 -15.24 -20.84
CA LYS A 94 9.03 -16.40 -20.65
C LYS A 94 9.68 -16.45 -19.26
N THR A 95 9.79 -15.32 -18.58
CA THR A 95 10.56 -15.22 -17.33
C THR A 95 9.72 -15.64 -16.14
N PRO A 96 10.25 -16.45 -15.20
CA PRO A 96 9.51 -16.90 -14.04
C PRO A 96 8.95 -15.77 -13.16
N ARG A 97 7.87 -16.08 -12.44
CA ARG A 97 7.22 -15.23 -11.43
C ARG A 97 7.05 -15.89 -10.08
N MET A 98 6.99 -15.08 -9.03
CA MET A 98 6.58 -15.55 -7.71
C MET A 98 5.06 -15.80 -7.70
N ALA A 99 4.63 -16.91 -7.10
CA ALA A 99 3.23 -17.32 -7.07
C ALA A 99 2.32 -16.35 -6.30
N LEU A 100 2.83 -15.82 -5.18
CA LEU A 100 2.17 -14.90 -4.24
C LEU A 100 3.23 -13.97 -3.65
N ASN A 101 2.96 -12.66 -3.55
CA ASN A 101 3.97 -11.69 -3.11
C ASN A 101 3.96 -11.48 -1.58
N ALA A 102 4.46 -12.45 -0.80
CA ALA A 102 4.35 -12.42 0.67
C ALA A 102 5.65 -12.70 1.43
N GLN A 103 5.96 -11.85 2.42
CA GLN A 103 7.09 -11.97 3.34
C GLN A 103 6.59 -12.19 4.77
N ASN A 104 7.23 -13.10 5.50
CA ASN A 104 7.02 -13.38 6.94
C ASN A 104 5.55 -13.54 7.42
N VAL A 105 4.87 -14.65 7.07
CA VAL A 105 3.47 -14.90 7.52
C VAL A 105 3.25 -16.33 8.02
N THR A 106 2.49 -16.49 9.12
CA THR A 106 2.07 -17.79 9.70
C THR A 106 0.71 -17.67 10.41
N ASN A 107 -0.36 -18.43 10.15
CA ASN A 107 -0.50 -19.65 9.36
C ASN A 107 -1.38 -19.35 8.14
N SER A 108 -0.79 -19.03 6.97
CA SER A 108 -1.62 -18.82 5.78
C SER A 108 -0.97 -19.01 4.41
N ASP A 109 -1.57 -19.93 3.66
CA ASP A 109 -1.29 -20.25 2.25
C ASP A 109 -1.95 -19.26 1.28
N TYR A 110 -2.89 -18.43 1.77
CA TYR A 110 -3.54 -17.40 0.95
C TYR A 110 -2.77 -16.07 1.00
N ALA A 111 -1.64 -15.96 1.73
CA ALA A 111 -0.85 -14.72 1.84
C ALA A 111 -0.44 -14.08 0.50
N ASN A 112 -0.66 -12.78 0.30
CA ASN A 112 -0.29 -12.03 -0.91
C ASN A 112 -0.13 -10.53 -0.58
N TYR A 113 0.77 -9.79 -1.24
CA TYR A 113 1.11 -8.38 -0.92
C TYR A 113 1.11 -8.05 0.60
N CYS A 114 1.80 -8.87 1.39
CA CYS A 114 1.82 -8.81 2.86
C CYS A 114 3.28 -8.87 3.38
N CYS A 115 3.57 -8.07 4.42
CA CYS A 115 4.84 -8.06 5.14
C CYS A 115 4.56 -8.10 6.65
N ASP A 116 5.09 -9.13 7.33
CA ASP A 116 4.94 -9.42 8.77
C ASP A 116 3.47 -9.60 9.26
N ALA A 117 3.03 -10.86 9.40
CA ALA A 117 1.71 -11.18 9.96
C ALA A 117 1.62 -12.54 10.69
N LYS A 118 0.76 -12.67 11.70
CA LYS A 118 0.57 -13.94 12.43
C LYS A 118 -0.88 -14.24 12.88
N ASN A 119 -1.19 -15.54 13.07
CA ASN A 119 -2.49 -16.27 13.09
C ASN A 119 -3.78 -15.57 12.60
N CYS A 120 -3.66 -14.81 11.52
CA CYS A 120 -4.71 -14.54 10.57
C CYS A 120 -5.37 -15.86 10.05
N TYR A 121 -6.27 -15.76 9.07
CA TYR A 121 -5.85 -16.43 7.81
C TYR A 121 -5.14 -15.42 6.92
N ILE A 122 -5.79 -14.48 6.22
CA ILE A 122 -5.00 -13.36 5.68
C ILE A 122 -5.75 -12.11 5.27
N VAL A 123 -5.00 -11.02 5.20
CA VAL A 123 -5.34 -9.73 4.62
C VAL A 123 -4.09 -9.06 4.01
N TYR A 124 -4.28 -8.07 3.14
CA TYR A 124 -3.24 -7.56 2.24
C TYR A 124 -3.12 -6.04 2.28
N GLY A 125 -1.91 -5.52 2.07
CA GLY A 125 -1.59 -4.12 2.35
C GLY A 125 -1.23 -3.90 3.82
N SER A 126 -0.30 -4.73 4.34
CA SER A 126 -0.09 -4.95 5.77
C SER A 126 1.33 -4.71 6.23
N ILE A 127 1.51 -4.05 7.40
CA ILE A 127 2.81 -3.88 8.07
C ILE A 127 2.69 -4.09 9.61
N VAL A 128 3.11 -5.29 10.03
CA VAL A 128 3.13 -5.84 11.41
C VAL A 128 1.75 -6.15 12.01
N VAL A 129 1.45 -7.46 12.13
CA VAL A 129 0.17 -8.04 12.58
C VAL A 129 0.36 -9.31 13.41
N GLU A 130 -0.50 -9.52 14.41
CA GLU A 130 -0.86 -10.83 14.98
C GLU A 130 -2.34 -10.73 15.48
N ASP A 131 -2.96 -11.78 16.05
CA ASP A 131 -3.86 -12.71 15.34
C ASP A 131 -5.11 -12.04 14.68
N CYS A 132 -5.62 -12.56 13.54
CA CYS A 132 -6.65 -11.86 12.72
C CYS A 132 -7.84 -12.69 12.20
N TYR A 133 -8.99 -12.01 12.12
CA TYR A 133 -10.23 -12.45 11.45
C TYR A 133 -10.71 -11.44 10.38
N TYR A 134 -9.80 -11.04 9.47
CA TYR A 134 -9.94 -10.05 8.38
C TYR A 134 -9.61 -8.57 8.80
N GLY A 135 -9.28 -7.67 7.85
CA GLY A 135 -8.35 -6.53 8.13
C GLY A 135 -8.01 -5.55 6.97
N SER A 136 -7.02 -4.66 7.20
CA SER A 136 -6.14 -3.98 6.21
C SER A 136 -5.06 -3.11 6.94
N PRO A 137 -4.13 -3.71 7.71
CA PRO A 137 -3.55 -3.05 8.89
C PRO A 137 -2.13 -2.47 8.72
N TYR A 138 -1.72 -1.70 9.73
CA TYR A 138 -0.39 -1.11 9.86
C TYR A 138 -0.24 -0.81 11.35
N TYR A 139 0.56 -1.59 12.08
CA TYR A 139 0.28 -2.01 13.47
C TYR A 139 -0.96 -2.94 13.60
N SER A 140 -0.85 -4.01 14.42
CA SER A 140 -1.96 -4.62 15.19
C SER A 140 -1.53 -5.82 16.07
N LYS A 141 -2.29 -6.09 17.15
CA LYS A 141 -2.50 -7.40 17.81
C LYS A 141 -3.61 -7.29 18.90
N ASP A 142 -4.70 -8.07 19.00
CA ASP A 142 -5.31 -9.17 18.21
C ASP A 142 -6.73 -8.73 17.73
N CYS A 143 -7.21 -9.08 16.51
CA CYS A 143 -8.30 -8.32 15.83
C CYS A 143 -9.36 -9.12 15.02
N VAL A 144 -10.58 -8.55 14.87
CA VAL A 144 -11.73 -9.19 14.18
C VAL A 144 -12.42 -8.37 13.05
N ASP A 145 -12.43 -7.03 13.01
CA ASP A 145 -12.64 -6.26 11.74
C ASP A 145 -12.47 -4.72 11.89
N ASN A 146 -11.28 -4.23 11.50
CA ASN A 146 -11.03 -2.93 10.80
C ASN A 146 -11.11 -1.59 11.58
N THR A 147 -10.54 -0.47 11.10
CA THR A 147 -9.86 -0.25 9.77
C THR A 147 -8.46 0.38 9.87
N ILE A 148 -8.20 1.27 10.83
CA ILE A 148 -6.83 1.72 11.20
C ILE A 148 -6.80 1.90 12.73
N LEU A 149 -6.08 1.03 13.43
CA LEU A 149 -5.97 1.04 14.89
C LEU A 149 -4.52 0.83 15.31
N ARG A 150 -3.92 1.83 15.97
CA ARG A 150 -2.48 1.85 16.29
C ARG A 150 -2.25 1.62 17.79
N HIS A 151 -1.22 0.86 18.16
CA HIS A 151 -0.78 0.67 19.56
C HIS A 151 -1.90 0.38 20.57
N SER A 152 -2.86 -0.49 20.23
CA SER A 152 -4.09 -0.67 21.02
C SER A 152 -4.37 -2.13 21.36
N GLU A 153 -5.01 -2.38 22.51
CA GLU A 153 -5.30 -3.70 23.06
C GLU A 153 -6.76 -3.79 23.55
N LEU A 154 -7.38 -4.97 23.49
CA LEU A 154 -8.75 -5.24 23.96
C LEU A 154 -9.78 -4.24 23.38
N CYS A 155 -9.85 -4.11 22.05
CA CYS A 155 -10.72 -3.14 21.38
C CYS A 155 -11.72 -3.80 20.42
N TYR A 156 -12.89 -3.17 20.24
CA TYR A 156 -13.95 -3.62 19.33
C TYR A 156 -14.62 -2.45 18.61
N GLU A 157 -14.82 -2.55 17.28
CA GLU A 157 -15.47 -1.52 16.43
C GLU A 157 -14.84 -0.12 16.59
N CYS A 158 -13.50 -0.05 16.54
CA CYS A 158 -12.73 1.19 16.72
C CYS A 158 -12.12 1.68 15.39
N ILE A 159 -12.40 2.92 15.01
CA ILE A 159 -12.03 3.52 13.71
C ILE A 159 -11.03 4.66 13.92
N ASP A 160 -9.99 4.72 13.07
CA ASP A 160 -8.97 5.79 13.01
C ASP A 160 -8.46 6.26 14.37
N SER A 161 -8.04 5.30 15.20
CA SER A 161 -7.71 5.54 16.60
C SER A 161 -6.34 4.99 17.00
N GLU A 162 -5.79 5.49 18.11
CA GLU A 162 -4.45 5.14 18.58
C GLU A 162 -4.32 5.11 20.11
N LYS A 163 -3.48 4.21 20.64
CA LYS A 163 -3.18 4.08 22.09
C LYS A 163 -4.45 3.84 22.91
N LEU A 164 -5.27 2.89 22.47
CA LEU A 164 -6.50 2.48 23.18
C LEU A 164 -6.27 1.23 24.04
N TYR A 165 -6.90 1.17 25.21
CA TYR A 165 -6.90 -0.03 26.06
C TYR A 165 -8.30 -0.31 26.62
N ASN A 166 -8.87 -1.49 26.33
CA ASN A 166 -10.22 -1.87 26.80
C ASN A 166 -11.32 -0.89 26.33
N CYS A 167 -11.40 -0.64 25.02
CA CYS A 167 -12.26 0.38 24.42
C CYS A 167 -13.17 -0.17 23.31
N ASP A 168 -14.47 0.16 23.35
CA ASP A 168 -15.45 -0.30 22.34
C ASP A 168 -16.14 0.88 21.64
N TRP A 169 -16.36 0.80 20.33
CA TRP A 169 -17.11 1.80 19.54
C TRP A 169 -16.52 3.22 19.64
N LEU A 170 -15.21 3.35 19.45
CA LEU A 170 -14.50 4.64 19.41
C LEU A 170 -14.15 5.05 17.98
N GLN A 171 -14.28 6.34 17.67
CA GLN A 171 -13.85 6.91 16.40
C GLN A 171 -12.96 8.15 16.63
N ASP A 172 -11.97 8.38 15.77
CA ASP A 172 -11.07 9.54 15.77
C ASP A 172 -10.37 9.79 17.13
N SER A 173 -10.11 8.73 17.91
CA SER A 173 -9.77 8.82 19.34
C SER A 173 -8.33 8.39 19.67
N GLU A 174 -7.73 9.02 20.69
CA GLU A 174 -6.30 8.91 20.98
C GLU A 174 -6.01 8.80 22.49
N ASN A 175 -5.12 7.88 22.89
CA ASN A 175 -4.63 7.73 24.26
C ASN A 175 -5.78 7.62 25.29
N CYS A 176 -6.66 6.64 25.11
CA CYS A 176 -7.85 6.46 25.94
C CYS A 176 -7.94 5.03 26.50
N ARG A 177 -8.49 4.87 27.70
CA ARG A 177 -8.75 3.55 28.30
C ARG A 177 -10.14 3.43 28.91
N ASP A 178 -10.70 2.23 28.92
CA ASP A 178 -11.98 1.95 29.60
C ASP A 178 -13.13 2.85 29.09
N CYS A 179 -13.09 3.23 27.81
CA CYS A 179 -14.06 4.12 27.15
C CYS A 179 -15.00 3.33 26.23
N LYS A 180 -16.27 3.73 26.14
CA LYS A 180 -17.27 3.06 25.27
C LYS A 180 -18.16 4.08 24.55
N TYR A 181 -18.41 3.89 23.26
CA TYR A 181 -19.21 4.81 22.44
C TYR A 181 -18.64 6.24 22.46
N GLY A 182 -17.52 6.42 21.77
CA GLY A 182 -16.74 7.65 21.77
C GLY A 182 -16.53 8.23 20.38
N TYR A 183 -16.52 9.55 20.26
CA TYR A 183 -16.12 10.25 19.03
C TYR A 183 -15.15 11.38 19.37
N ASP A 184 -13.97 11.41 18.74
CA ASP A 184 -12.92 12.40 18.99
C ASP A 184 -12.62 12.56 20.50
N LEU A 185 -12.23 11.47 21.16
CA LEU A 185 -11.78 11.48 22.57
C LEU A 185 -10.26 11.52 22.62
N LYS A 186 -9.66 12.40 23.44
CA LYS A 186 -8.19 12.38 23.64
C LYS A 186 -7.78 12.44 25.10
N ASN A 187 -6.83 11.60 25.51
CA ASN A 187 -6.34 11.52 26.90
C ASN A 187 -7.47 11.26 27.92
N CYS A 188 -8.46 10.43 27.58
CA CYS A 188 -9.65 10.21 28.40
C CYS A 188 -9.67 8.81 29.03
N HIS A 189 -10.31 8.65 30.19
CA HIS A 189 -10.59 7.32 30.74
C HIS A 189 -11.94 7.25 31.45
N ASP A 190 -12.57 6.09 31.51
CA ASP A 190 -13.90 5.94 32.12
C ASP A 190 -14.93 6.93 31.51
N CYS A 191 -15.04 6.96 30.18
CA CYS A 191 -15.95 7.84 29.44
C CYS A 191 -16.93 7.06 28.57
N VAL A 192 -18.23 7.42 28.64
CA VAL A 192 -19.30 6.73 27.89
C VAL A 192 -20.22 7.70 27.15
N PHE A 193 -20.54 7.42 25.88
CA PHE A 193 -21.32 8.32 25.00
C PHE A 193 -20.76 9.74 24.92
N CYS A 194 -19.44 9.86 24.90
CA CYS A 194 -18.73 11.14 24.94
C CYS A 194 -18.22 11.55 23.56
N VAL A 195 -18.18 12.87 23.32
CA VAL A 195 -17.83 13.46 22.03
C VAL A 195 -16.89 14.64 22.27
N GLY A 196 -15.75 14.69 21.57
CA GLY A 196 -14.88 15.88 21.49
C GLY A 196 -14.22 16.35 22.79
N ILE A 197 -14.23 15.54 23.85
CA ILE A 197 -13.63 15.90 25.15
C ILE A 197 -12.15 15.53 25.23
N ARG A 198 -11.44 16.19 26.16
CA ARG A 198 -9.98 16.13 26.31
C ARG A 198 -9.62 16.01 27.78
N GLY A 199 -8.72 15.09 28.15
CA GLY A 199 -8.23 14.96 29.53
C GLY A 199 -9.31 14.57 30.55
N ALA A 200 -10.45 14.04 30.09
CA ALA A 200 -11.63 13.84 30.92
C ALA A 200 -11.64 12.44 31.57
N SER A 201 -12.21 12.37 32.77
CA SER A 201 -12.45 11.10 33.46
C SER A 201 -13.83 11.02 34.08
N TYR A 202 -14.42 9.82 34.13
CA TYR A 202 -15.73 9.57 34.73
C TYR A 202 -16.86 10.41 34.13
N HIS A 203 -16.93 10.46 32.79
CA HIS A 203 -17.96 11.22 32.06
C HIS A 203 -19.01 10.32 31.40
N ILE A 204 -20.26 10.77 31.37
CA ILE A 204 -21.32 10.16 30.56
C ILE A 204 -22.07 11.27 29.81
N PHE A 205 -22.21 11.17 28.48
CA PHE A 205 -22.80 12.24 27.62
C PHE A 205 -22.14 13.62 27.85
N ASN A 206 -20.80 13.65 27.90
CA ASN A 206 -19.98 14.83 28.23
C ASN A 206 -20.23 15.47 29.60
N LYS A 207 -21.04 14.86 30.48
CA LYS A 207 -21.27 15.34 31.85
C LYS A 207 -20.29 14.66 32.82
N PRO A 208 -19.56 15.42 33.66
CA PRO A 208 -18.70 14.88 34.71
C PRO A 208 -19.50 14.30 35.87
N TYR A 209 -18.92 13.28 36.53
CA TYR A 209 -19.42 12.68 37.77
C TYR A 209 -18.27 12.42 38.76
N SER A 210 -18.59 12.23 40.04
CA SER A 210 -17.61 11.61 40.95
C SER A 210 -17.37 10.16 40.56
N LYS A 211 -16.25 9.57 41.00
CA LYS A 211 -15.93 8.17 40.70
C LYS A 211 -17.01 7.21 41.23
N GLU A 212 -17.49 7.44 42.44
CA GLU A 212 -18.52 6.66 43.10
C GLU A 212 -19.84 6.76 42.33
N GLU A 213 -20.21 7.99 41.97
CA GLU A 213 -21.39 8.32 41.17
C GLU A 213 -21.36 7.73 39.76
N TYR A 214 -20.19 7.68 39.13
CA TYR A 214 -19.98 7.07 37.83
C TYR A 214 -20.12 5.54 37.90
N LEU A 215 -19.45 4.90 38.86
CA LEU A 215 -19.52 3.44 39.04
C LEU A 215 -20.96 2.95 39.31
N VAL A 216 -21.75 3.72 40.07
CA VAL A 216 -23.19 3.44 40.26
C VAL A 216 -23.97 3.57 38.96
N ARG A 217 -23.71 4.60 38.13
CA ARG A 217 -24.41 4.78 36.84
C ARG A 217 -24.06 3.70 35.83
N ILE A 218 -22.78 3.40 35.64
CA ILE A 218 -22.32 2.37 34.69
C ILE A 218 -22.86 0.99 35.07
N LYS A 219 -22.91 0.64 36.36
CA LYS A 219 -23.49 -0.63 36.81
C LYS A 219 -24.98 -0.79 36.45
N ASN A 220 -25.69 0.32 36.25
CA ASN A 220 -27.11 0.36 35.91
C ASN A 220 -27.38 0.52 34.40
N MET A 221 -26.33 0.55 33.55
CA MET A 221 -26.45 0.69 32.09
C MET A 221 -26.11 -0.63 31.38
N ASP A 222 -26.93 -1.04 30.40
CA ASP A 222 -26.55 -2.13 29.49
C ASP A 222 -25.72 -1.57 28.32
N LEU A 223 -24.41 -1.59 28.50
CA LEU A 223 -23.44 -1.16 27.47
C LEU A 223 -23.11 -2.26 26.45
N LYS A 224 -23.71 -3.46 26.55
CA LYS A 224 -23.64 -4.49 25.48
C LYS A 224 -24.76 -4.31 24.47
N LYS A 225 -25.90 -3.75 24.91
CA LYS A 225 -27.05 -3.42 24.07
C LYS A 225 -27.63 -2.06 24.50
N PRO A 226 -26.99 -0.94 24.15
CA PRO A 226 -27.51 0.37 24.49
C PRO A 226 -28.88 0.60 23.87
N SER A 227 -29.69 1.46 24.51
CA SER A 227 -31.01 1.76 23.99
C SER A 227 -30.91 2.66 22.75
N SER A 228 -31.96 2.64 21.91
CA SER A 228 -32.09 3.60 20.81
C SER A 228 -32.10 5.05 21.29
N LEU A 229 -32.53 5.31 22.53
CA LEU A 229 -32.47 6.63 23.15
C LEU A 229 -31.03 7.06 23.43
N ASP A 230 -30.17 6.16 23.90
CA ASP A 230 -28.76 6.45 24.16
C ASP A 230 -28.01 6.79 22.85
N PHE A 231 -28.21 5.98 21.81
CA PHE A 231 -27.66 6.27 20.48
C PHE A 231 -28.19 7.58 19.88
N ASN A 232 -29.49 7.86 20.01
CA ASN A 232 -30.05 9.14 19.55
C ASN A 232 -29.45 10.33 20.31
N ASN A 233 -29.25 10.21 21.62
CA ASN A 233 -28.60 11.25 22.42
C ASN A 233 -27.13 11.45 22.01
N PHE A 234 -26.41 10.37 21.72
CA PHE A 234 -25.02 10.39 21.24
C PHE A 234 -24.89 11.02 19.85
N GLU A 235 -25.74 10.66 18.89
CA GLU A 235 -25.73 11.28 17.56
C GLU A 235 -26.16 12.75 17.61
N MET A 236 -27.15 13.12 18.44
CA MET A 236 -27.47 14.53 18.70
C MET A 236 -26.29 15.30 19.30
N LEU A 237 -25.46 14.66 20.15
CA LEU A 237 -24.26 15.26 20.70
C LEU A 237 -23.17 15.41 19.63
N LYS A 238 -22.94 14.39 18.79
CA LYS A 238 -22.04 14.43 17.62
C LYS A 238 -22.42 15.53 16.62
N MET A 239 -23.71 15.73 16.37
CA MET A 239 -24.21 16.76 15.45
C MET A 239 -24.11 18.19 15.99
N ARG A 240 -23.97 18.37 17.31
CA ARG A 240 -23.72 19.69 17.94
C ARG A 240 -22.26 20.08 17.97
N MET A 241 -21.34 19.14 17.74
CA MET A 241 -19.91 19.40 17.79
C MET A 241 -19.37 19.91 16.45
N PRO A 242 -18.51 20.94 16.46
CA PRO A 242 -17.86 21.41 15.24
C PRO A 242 -16.94 20.30 14.70
N ARG A 243 -17.09 19.98 13.41
CA ARG A 243 -16.19 19.04 12.73
C ARG A 243 -15.03 19.80 12.09
N GLN A 244 -13.85 19.19 12.10
CA GLN A 244 -12.72 19.67 11.32
C GLN A 244 -13.01 19.48 9.82
N PHE A 245 -12.56 20.42 8.98
CA PHE A 245 -12.69 20.29 7.52
C PHE A 245 -11.72 19.23 6.95
N MET A 246 -10.64 18.95 7.67
CA MET A 246 -9.58 18.01 7.37
C MET A 246 -9.06 17.45 8.69
N ILE A 247 -8.89 16.14 8.78
CA ILE A 247 -8.16 15.47 9.86
C ILE A 247 -6.67 15.55 9.54
N GLY A 248 -5.89 16.12 10.45
CA GLY A 248 -4.44 16.20 10.28
C GLY A 248 -3.75 17.14 11.27
N ALA A 249 -2.43 17.03 11.37
CA ALA A 249 -1.61 17.86 12.26
C ALA A 249 -0.24 18.19 11.64
N HIS A 250 0.33 19.33 12.04
CA HIS A 250 1.69 19.75 11.65
C HIS A 250 1.93 19.86 10.14
N ASN A 251 0.93 20.38 9.39
CA ASN A 251 1.00 20.50 7.94
C ASN A 251 1.20 21.93 7.44
N GLU A 252 1.86 22.08 6.29
CA GLU A 252 2.06 23.35 5.57
C GLU A 252 1.64 23.21 4.11
N ASN A 253 0.74 24.07 3.61
CA ASN A 253 0.29 24.07 2.21
C ASN A 253 -0.15 22.67 1.70
N VAL A 254 -1.26 22.16 2.25
CA VAL A 254 -1.79 20.82 1.90
C VAL A 254 -3.24 20.82 1.47
N VAL A 255 -3.59 19.87 0.58
CA VAL A 255 -4.97 19.58 0.13
C VAL A 255 -5.18 18.07 0.22
N GLY A 256 -6.17 17.62 0.99
CA GLY A 256 -6.39 16.20 1.23
C GLY A 256 -7.13 15.91 2.52
N ASN A 257 -7.00 14.67 3.02
CA ASN A 257 -7.48 14.28 4.34
C ASN A 257 -6.58 13.19 4.98
N TYR A 258 -6.54 13.14 6.32
CA TYR A 258 -5.61 12.32 7.09
C TYR A 258 -4.15 12.60 6.72
N LEU A 259 -3.73 13.85 6.90
CA LEU A 259 -2.38 14.34 6.59
C LEU A 259 -1.63 14.69 7.87
N PHE A 260 -0.43 14.15 8.07
CA PHE A 260 0.35 14.38 9.29
C PHE A 260 1.81 14.70 8.98
N HIS A 261 2.33 15.81 9.51
CA HIS A 261 3.71 16.26 9.27
C HIS A 261 4.05 16.49 7.78
N CYS A 262 3.07 16.90 6.97
CA CYS A 262 3.19 17.04 5.51
C CYS A 262 3.38 18.48 5.03
N LYS A 263 4.15 18.68 3.95
CA LYS A 263 4.42 20.01 3.36
C LYS A 263 4.28 20.03 1.83
N ASN A 264 3.56 21.00 1.25
CA ASN A 264 3.33 21.07 -0.20
C ASN A 264 2.73 19.77 -0.79
N VAL A 265 1.71 19.21 -0.14
CA VAL A 265 1.09 17.93 -0.54
C VAL A 265 -0.30 18.16 -1.12
N PHE A 266 -0.52 17.78 -2.38
CA PHE A 266 -1.76 18.07 -3.11
C PHE A 266 -2.62 16.83 -3.38
N GLU A 267 -3.96 16.99 -3.28
CA GLU A 267 -4.99 15.95 -3.50
C GLU A 267 -4.61 14.55 -3.00
N SER A 268 -4.23 14.45 -1.72
CA SER A 268 -3.66 13.22 -1.12
C SER A 268 -4.45 12.73 0.09
N PHE A 269 -4.49 11.41 0.30
CA PHE A 269 -5.31 10.78 1.34
C PHE A 269 -4.53 9.73 2.13
N ASN A 270 -4.55 9.83 3.47
CA ASN A 270 -3.77 8.98 4.37
C ASN A 270 -2.26 9.07 4.06
N ALA A 271 -1.66 10.23 4.34
CA ALA A 271 -0.23 10.46 4.11
C ALA A 271 0.44 11.07 5.34
N GLU A 272 1.57 10.49 5.74
CA GLU A 272 2.41 10.99 6.83
C GLU A 272 3.80 11.41 6.30
N ARG A 273 4.40 12.46 6.90
CA ARG A 273 5.79 12.94 6.70
C ARG A 273 6.20 13.26 5.25
N CYS A 274 5.25 13.44 4.34
CA CYS A 274 5.51 13.75 2.92
C CYS A 274 5.88 15.21 2.66
N GLU A 275 6.72 15.46 1.65
CA GLU A 275 6.99 16.82 1.12
C GLU A 275 6.99 16.83 -0.40
N ASP A 276 6.49 17.92 -1.00
CA ASP A 276 6.49 18.18 -2.45
C ASP A 276 5.88 17.03 -3.29
N CYS A 277 4.75 16.48 -2.84
CA CYS A 277 4.06 15.34 -3.46
C CYS A 277 2.65 15.66 -3.95
N ALA A 278 2.12 14.88 -4.90
CA ALA A 278 0.73 14.99 -5.35
C ALA A 278 0.08 13.62 -5.58
N TYR A 279 -1.24 13.55 -5.42
CA TYR A 279 -2.09 12.41 -5.76
C TYR A 279 -1.73 11.09 -5.03
N LEU A 280 -1.36 11.19 -3.74
CA LEU A 280 -0.99 10.03 -2.92
C LEU A 280 -2.21 9.32 -2.29
N GLY A 281 -2.09 8.01 -2.07
CA GLY A 281 -3.03 7.22 -1.27
C GLY A 281 -2.31 6.19 -0.39
N GLN A 282 -2.54 6.23 0.93
CA GLN A 282 -1.96 5.36 1.97
C GLN A 282 -0.41 5.25 1.90
N VAL A 283 0.28 6.20 2.52
CA VAL A 283 1.74 6.41 2.48
C VAL A 283 2.26 6.85 3.85
N MET A 284 3.44 6.36 4.30
CA MET A 284 4.08 6.89 5.52
C MET A 284 5.41 7.67 5.37
N ASP A 285 6.20 7.51 4.30
CA ASP A 285 7.13 8.57 3.88
C ASP A 285 7.37 8.52 2.35
N CYS A 286 7.25 9.69 1.71
CA CYS A 286 7.83 9.94 0.40
C CYS A 286 8.10 11.42 0.14
N LYS A 287 9.17 11.68 -0.61
CA LYS A 287 9.56 12.98 -1.19
C LYS A 287 10.29 12.65 -2.51
N ASP A 288 10.14 13.32 -3.64
CA ASP A 288 9.08 14.22 -4.13
C ASP A 288 8.41 13.42 -5.28
N CYS A 289 7.09 13.22 -5.30
CA CYS A 289 6.48 12.17 -6.14
C CYS A 289 5.18 12.55 -6.88
N GLN A 290 4.94 11.90 -8.04
CA GLN A 290 3.72 11.96 -8.86
C GLN A 290 3.59 10.71 -9.79
N ASP A 291 2.92 9.62 -9.46
CA ASP A 291 2.20 9.29 -8.25
C ASP A 291 2.73 7.92 -7.77
N VAL A 292 2.32 7.46 -6.59
CA VAL A 292 2.72 6.15 -6.05
C VAL A 292 1.52 5.47 -5.40
N ASN A 293 1.40 4.15 -5.58
CA ASN A 293 0.12 3.46 -5.37
C ASN A 293 -0.03 2.65 -4.08
N TYR A 294 1.05 2.40 -3.31
CA TYR A 294 1.14 2.09 -1.85
C TYR A 294 2.63 1.89 -1.50
N MET A 295 3.10 2.35 -0.32
CA MET A 295 4.53 2.23 0.07
C MET A 295 4.85 2.55 1.55
N GLU A 296 6.05 2.11 1.95
CA GLU A 296 7.04 2.91 2.71
C GLU A 296 8.47 2.45 2.27
N ASN A 297 9.56 3.22 2.37
CA ASN A 297 9.67 4.66 2.15
C ASN A 297 10.32 4.94 0.78
N SER A 298 10.22 6.19 0.32
CA SER A 298 10.55 6.60 -1.05
C SER A 298 10.90 8.11 -1.07
N GLU A 299 11.25 8.76 -2.17
CA GLU A 299 12.11 8.29 -3.25
C GLU A 299 12.91 9.51 -3.76
N LEU A 300 12.89 9.90 -5.03
CA LEU A 300 11.80 10.69 -5.62
C LEU A 300 11.11 9.87 -6.74
N CYS A 301 9.89 10.13 -7.21
CA CYS A 301 9.23 9.13 -8.10
C CYS A 301 8.14 9.64 -9.04
N TYR A 302 8.14 9.17 -10.29
CA TYR A 302 7.12 9.47 -11.31
C TYR A 302 7.16 8.35 -12.38
N ASP A 303 6.40 7.26 -12.36
CA ASP A 303 5.13 6.91 -11.69
C ASP A 303 5.15 5.39 -11.35
N SER A 304 4.65 4.93 -10.18
CA SER A 304 5.16 3.69 -9.52
C SER A 304 4.22 2.88 -8.62
N PHE A 305 4.40 1.55 -8.53
CA PHE A 305 3.74 0.70 -7.51
C PHE A 305 4.75 -0.32 -6.94
N GLY A 306 5.16 -0.15 -5.67
CA GLY A 306 6.37 -0.79 -5.10
C GLY A 306 6.16 -1.77 -3.94
N PHE A 307 7.27 -2.27 -3.39
CA PHE A 307 7.28 -3.20 -2.24
C PHE A 307 8.55 -3.07 -1.34
N TYR A 308 8.92 -1.82 -1.00
CA TYR A 308 9.77 -1.36 0.13
C TYR A 308 11.20 -0.81 -0.11
N ASN A 309 11.41 0.46 0.29
CA ASN A 309 12.65 1.30 0.32
C ASN A 309 13.44 1.50 -0.99
N ASN A 310 13.19 2.64 -1.66
CA ASN A 310 13.81 3.04 -2.93
C ASN A 310 14.39 4.49 -2.90
N TYR A 311 15.16 4.91 -3.93
CA TYR A 311 15.54 6.35 -4.12
C TYR A 311 15.51 6.89 -5.58
N MET A 312 15.26 6.08 -6.63
CA MET A 312 14.94 6.69 -7.94
C MET A 312 14.27 5.71 -8.93
N VAL A 313 12.98 5.96 -9.23
CA VAL A 313 12.14 5.23 -10.21
C VAL A 313 11.40 6.18 -11.16
N TRP A 314 11.60 5.94 -12.45
CA TRP A 314 10.84 6.48 -13.59
C TRP A 314 10.82 5.41 -14.69
N PHE A 315 9.86 4.50 -14.88
CA PHE A 315 8.53 4.22 -14.33
C PHE A 315 8.48 2.70 -14.11
N CYS A 316 7.68 2.11 -13.22
CA CYS A 316 7.85 0.66 -12.92
C CYS A 316 6.56 -0.17 -12.98
N ASN A 317 6.64 -1.47 -12.67
CA ASN A 317 5.57 -2.12 -11.93
C ASN A 317 6.13 -3.26 -11.04
N THR A 318 5.98 -3.16 -9.72
CA THR A 318 6.53 -4.10 -8.75
C THR A 318 8.06 -4.16 -8.73
N ALA A 319 8.69 -3.12 -8.18
CA ALA A 319 10.09 -3.21 -7.75
C ALA A 319 10.14 -3.62 -6.27
N GLY A 320 10.88 -4.70 -5.96
CA GLY A 320 11.37 -4.95 -4.61
C GLY A 320 12.62 -4.12 -4.32
N ASN A 321 13.17 -4.26 -3.11
CA ASN A 321 14.22 -3.41 -2.56
C ASN A 321 15.37 -3.17 -3.54
N GLY A 322 15.62 -1.92 -3.96
CA GLY A 322 16.63 -1.61 -4.98
C GLY A 322 16.88 -0.11 -5.19
N LYS A 323 17.80 0.23 -6.11
CA LYS A 323 18.18 1.63 -6.42
C LYS A 323 18.44 1.86 -7.91
N PHE A 324 18.05 3.03 -8.44
CA PHE A 324 18.25 3.40 -9.84
C PHE A 324 17.60 2.38 -10.81
N MET A 325 16.26 2.35 -10.83
CA MET A 325 15.48 1.34 -11.55
C MET A 325 14.46 2.00 -12.48
N GLN A 326 14.36 1.51 -13.71
CA GLN A 326 13.35 1.98 -14.67
C GLN A 326 12.74 0.78 -15.40
N TYR A 327 11.43 0.81 -15.59
CA TYR A 327 10.62 -0.20 -16.28
C TYR A 327 10.90 -1.63 -15.79
N CYS A 328 10.97 -1.82 -14.47
CA CYS A 328 11.32 -3.11 -13.86
C CYS A 328 10.16 -3.76 -13.10
N GLU A 329 10.27 -5.09 -12.95
CA GLU A 329 9.23 -6.00 -12.46
C GLU A 329 9.85 -7.14 -11.63
N PHE A 330 9.31 -7.47 -10.46
CA PHE A 330 9.73 -8.54 -9.54
C PHE A 330 11.23 -8.65 -9.18
N CYS A 331 12.00 -7.57 -9.34
CA CYS A 331 13.44 -7.55 -9.03
C CYS A 331 13.71 -7.29 -7.55
N ALA A 332 14.84 -7.79 -7.02
CA ALA A 332 15.16 -7.70 -5.60
C ALA A 332 16.67 -7.54 -5.32
N ASN A 333 17.00 -6.75 -4.29
CA ASN A 333 18.34 -6.47 -3.80
C ASN A 333 19.34 -6.14 -4.92
N SER A 334 18.96 -5.19 -5.79
CA SER A 334 19.65 -4.92 -7.06
C SER A 334 19.70 -3.42 -7.37
N LYS A 335 20.63 -2.98 -8.23
CA LYS A 335 20.80 -1.56 -8.58
C LYS A 335 21.25 -1.33 -10.03
N TYR A 336 20.98 -0.16 -10.60
CA TYR A 336 21.26 0.17 -12.01
C TYR A 336 20.58 -0.82 -12.96
N LEU A 337 19.26 -0.70 -13.08
CA LEU A 337 18.43 -1.62 -13.85
C LEU A 337 17.52 -0.87 -14.82
N PHE A 338 17.35 -1.41 -16.03
CA PHE A 338 16.47 -0.83 -17.04
C PHE A 338 15.74 -1.94 -17.83
N GLY A 339 14.40 -1.99 -17.76
CA GLY A 339 13.61 -3.01 -18.47
C GLY A 339 13.80 -4.44 -17.93
N CYS A 340 13.92 -4.60 -16.61
CA CYS A 340 14.32 -5.85 -15.97
C CYS A 340 13.14 -6.63 -15.36
N ILE A 341 13.10 -7.96 -15.51
CA ILE A 341 12.03 -8.79 -14.96
C ILE A 341 12.63 -9.91 -14.12
N SER A 342 12.41 -9.91 -12.81
CA SER A 342 12.83 -10.97 -11.87
C SER A 342 14.34 -11.12 -11.59
N VAL A 343 15.16 -10.11 -11.87
CA VAL A 343 16.59 -10.06 -11.49
C VAL A 343 16.77 -10.01 -9.96
N LYS A 344 17.68 -10.82 -9.42
CA LYS A 344 18.02 -10.88 -7.98
C LYS A 344 19.51 -10.63 -7.77
N ASN A 345 19.89 -9.94 -6.68
CA ASN A 345 21.27 -9.78 -6.19
C ASN A 345 22.28 -9.32 -7.27
N ASN A 346 21.91 -8.36 -8.13
CA ASN A 346 22.72 -7.98 -9.29
C ASN A 346 22.75 -6.47 -9.59
N GLU A 347 23.62 -6.08 -10.52
CA GLU A 347 23.79 -4.70 -10.97
C GLU A 347 24.07 -4.61 -12.46
N TYR A 348 23.80 -3.43 -13.05
CA TYR A 348 24.02 -3.11 -14.47
C TYR A 348 23.34 -4.10 -15.42
N CYS A 349 22.03 -4.27 -15.24
CA CYS A 349 21.24 -5.25 -15.99
C CYS A 349 20.15 -4.61 -16.84
N ILE A 350 20.06 -5.05 -18.09
CA ILE A 350 19.04 -4.67 -19.08
C ILE A 350 18.40 -5.96 -19.57
N PHE A 351 17.07 -6.09 -19.46
CA PHE A 351 16.32 -7.26 -19.97
C PHE A 351 16.90 -8.62 -19.52
N ASN A 352 17.17 -8.74 -18.22
CA ASN A 352 17.82 -9.89 -17.55
C ASN A 352 19.24 -10.21 -18.00
N LYS A 353 19.86 -9.40 -18.87
CA LYS A 353 21.25 -9.57 -19.27
C LYS A 353 22.14 -8.59 -18.50
N LYS A 354 23.28 -9.07 -18.01
CA LYS A 354 24.27 -8.28 -17.29
C LYS A 354 25.29 -7.67 -18.25
N TYR A 355 25.69 -6.43 -17.99
CA TYR A 355 26.63 -5.66 -18.79
C TYR A 355 27.73 -5.06 -17.91
N SER A 356 28.84 -4.60 -18.50
CA SER A 356 29.71 -3.64 -17.80
C SER A 356 29.01 -2.28 -17.66
N GLN A 357 29.46 -1.45 -16.71
CA GLN A 357 28.88 -0.12 -16.49
C GLN A 357 28.83 0.72 -17.78
N LEU A 358 29.93 0.76 -18.54
CA LEU A 358 30.02 1.57 -19.77
C LEU A 358 29.10 1.05 -20.89
N GLU A 359 28.88 -0.26 -20.97
CA GLU A 359 27.94 -0.86 -21.92
C GLU A 359 26.49 -0.61 -21.50
N PHE A 360 26.20 -0.73 -20.20
CA PHE A 360 24.90 -0.41 -19.61
C PHE A 360 24.50 1.03 -19.90
N GLU A 361 25.35 2.01 -19.56
CA GLU A 361 25.07 3.44 -19.75
C GLU A 361 24.81 3.78 -21.22
N LYS A 362 25.63 3.24 -22.15
CA LYS A 362 25.46 3.44 -23.59
C LYS A 362 24.19 2.79 -24.14
N LEU A 363 23.89 1.55 -23.72
CA LEU A 363 22.72 0.83 -24.20
C LEU A 363 21.43 1.44 -23.63
N GLN A 364 21.43 1.82 -22.35
CA GLN A 364 20.33 2.53 -21.70
C GLN A 364 20.01 3.83 -22.44
N ALA A 365 21.01 4.69 -22.69
CA ALA A 365 20.81 5.94 -23.42
C ALA A 365 20.18 5.69 -24.81
N LYS A 366 20.72 4.71 -25.56
CA LYS A 366 20.21 4.36 -26.89
C LYS A 366 18.77 3.83 -26.86
N ILE A 367 18.40 3.02 -25.87
CA ILE A 367 17.01 2.53 -25.74
C ILE A 367 16.08 3.69 -25.32
N ILE A 368 16.52 4.58 -24.43
CA ILE A 368 15.76 5.78 -24.05
C ILE A 368 15.47 6.67 -25.25
N ASP A 369 16.44 6.89 -26.14
CA ASP A 369 16.23 7.70 -27.35
C ASP A 369 15.26 7.03 -28.33
N HIS A 370 15.41 5.71 -28.55
CA HIS A 370 14.43 4.93 -29.32
C HIS A 370 13.02 5.02 -28.72
N MET A 371 12.89 4.95 -27.39
CA MET A 371 11.61 5.10 -26.69
C MET A 371 11.02 6.52 -26.77
N LYS A 372 11.84 7.57 -26.97
CA LYS A 372 11.33 8.92 -27.27
C LYS A 372 10.77 8.97 -28.69
N GLU A 373 11.45 8.35 -29.66
CA GLU A 373 10.99 8.26 -31.05
C GLU A 373 9.68 7.46 -31.18
N THR A 374 9.51 6.37 -30.43
CA THR A 374 8.24 5.61 -30.37
C THR A 374 7.16 6.26 -29.50
N GLY A 375 7.50 7.29 -28.72
CA GLY A 375 6.59 7.97 -27.79
C GLY A 375 6.22 7.15 -26.55
N GLU A 376 7.04 6.16 -26.19
CA GLU A 376 6.91 5.29 -25.01
C GLU A 376 7.61 5.85 -23.77
N TYR A 377 8.76 6.52 -23.92
CA TYR A 377 9.50 7.09 -22.78
C TYR A 377 8.67 8.21 -22.14
N GLY A 378 8.46 8.13 -20.82
CA GLY A 378 7.59 9.06 -20.10
C GLY A 378 6.23 8.52 -19.69
N ASN A 379 5.86 7.33 -20.15
CA ASN A 379 4.62 6.65 -19.78
C ASN A 379 4.90 5.54 -18.76
N TYR A 380 3.88 5.21 -17.98
CA TYR A 380 3.81 3.93 -17.27
C TYR A 380 3.76 2.76 -18.27
N LEU A 381 3.99 1.53 -17.80
CA LEU A 381 3.88 0.32 -18.63
C LEU A 381 2.49 0.24 -19.30
N ASP A 382 2.47 -0.06 -20.61
CA ASP A 382 1.24 -0.09 -21.39
C ASP A 382 0.27 -1.17 -20.89
N LYS A 383 -1.04 -0.92 -21.01
CA LYS A 383 -2.09 -1.84 -20.56
C LYS A 383 -2.05 -3.24 -21.20
N SER A 384 -1.40 -3.42 -22.36
CA SER A 384 -1.16 -4.73 -22.96
C SER A 384 -0.15 -5.61 -22.18
N LEU A 385 0.60 -5.00 -21.26
CA LEU A 385 1.50 -5.69 -20.33
C LEU A 385 0.78 -6.17 -19.06
N VAL A 386 -0.50 -5.83 -18.86
CA VAL A 386 -1.31 -6.33 -17.75
C VAL A 386 -1.50 -7.85 -17.88
N LEU A 387 -1.46 -8.54 -16.73
CA LEU A 387 -1.45 -10.01 -16.63
C LEU A 387 -2.76 -10.60 -16.09
N PHE A 388 -3.67 -9.75 -15.63
CA PHE A 388 -4.90 -10.11 -14.95
C PHE A 388 -6.09 -9.58 -15.75
N LYS A 389 -7.27 -10.20 -15.61
CA LYS A 389 -8.51 -9.57 -16.14
C LYS A 389 -8.81 -8.35 -15.29
N TYR A 390 -9.45 -7.34 -15.86
CA TYR A 390 -9.76 -6.10 -15.13
C TYR A 390 -10.51 -6.39 -13.83
N GLU A 391 -11.49 -7.28 -13.90
CA GLU A 391 -12.37 -7.71 -12.83
C GLU A 391 -11.59 -8.35 -11.65
N ASP A 392 -10.43 -8.96 -11.93
CA ASP A 392 -9.57 -9.62 -10.94
C ASP A 392 -8.62 -8.64 -10.21
N THR A 393 -8.56 -7.37 -10.64
CA THR A 393 -7.54 -6.39 -10.20
C THR A 393 -8.03 -5.41 -9.14
N ALA A 394 -7.10 -4.84 -8.38
CA ALA A 394 -7.37 -3.74 -7.46
C ALA A 394 -8.00 -2.52 -8.16
N ALA A 395 -7.80 -2.34 -9.47
CA ALA A 395 -8.47 -1.27 -10.21
C ALA A 395 -10.01 -1.45 -10.23
N ASN A 396 -10.51 -2.68 -10.20
CA ASN A 396 -11.95 -2.94 -10.13
C ASN A 396 -12.54 -2.70 -8.73
N ASP A 397 -11.74 -2.83 -7.67
CA ASP A 397 -12.20 -2.53 -6.30
C ASP A 397 -12.49 -1.02 -6.13
N TYR A 398 -11.60 -0.16 -6.63
CA TYR A 398 -11.72 1.31 -6.54
C TYR A 398 -12.49 1.95 -7.71
N PHE A 399 -12.41 1.39 -8.92
CA PHE A 399 -13.01 1.93 -10.15
C PHE A 399 -13.94 0.92 -10.83
N ARG A 400 -15.01 0.55 -10.14
CA ARG A 400 -16.07 -0.32 -10.68
C ARG A 400 -16.65 0.27 -11.98
N LYS A 401 -17.03 -0.62 -12.91
CA LYS A 401 -17.70 -0.28 -14.18
C LYS A 401 -19.20 -0.10 -13.99
#